data_AF-A0AAN9KSU4-F1
#
_entry.id   AF-A0AAN9KSU4-F1
#
_cell.length_a   1.000
_cell.length_b   1.000
_cell.length_c   1.000
_cell.angle_alpha   90.00
_cell.angle_beta   90.00
_cell.angle_gamma   90.00
#
_symmetry.space_group_name_H-M   'P 1'
#
loop_
_entity.id
_entity.type
_entity.pdbx_description
1 polymer ?
#
loop_
_entity_poly.entity_id
_entity_poly.type
_entity_poly.pdbx_seq_one_letter_code
_entity_poly.pdbx_strand_id
1 'polypeptide(L)'
;MSAQNLVIVESKNKVSKVQTYLDQLYGKSSFIVSYSSGHIHDDREGEAIAWHLQTVLKCKERAFRVAFNEITKAALKSTFDNPRSLNMKIVAAQEARRFLDRIIGYVGTPVFTVLCGERQIAGRVQSSIVVYLADLERQIQSFVSVHHFGVSFLFDEWTANWETENFVEKSNPYFMDREIAEKIALLKNFNVISFEEKPVKSSPPAPFTTPTYLRAAQVQCKLKPKEAMKIAQKLFEDGHITYHRTDSPNISDDAFSMIQAFALKHKLPVLAQWQVKWKKQPILQDRKCQSALVLLTGASQKTYFKCSNLACGHNMKNENGKAIDKEDNVTPFNCVECSKSLIIMNGAKGKFFGCSGFFNKRNKCRASYPMLENGEPDFAQYAKRKEQLGSQSIGSVDTSKTNVATVSSKSKDHTCPECNKTLSQKTGKRSTDGKKWEMWIYEVIKASEKRVNEMIERIATGQSTFEEEDDRLMAEWERNNQEDK
;
A
#
# COMPACT_ATOMS: atom_id res chain seq x y z
N MET A 1 -25.26 -9.79 35.28
CA MET A 1 -24.65 -10.91 34.54
C MET A 1 -23.14 -10.70 34.55
N SER A 2 -22.42 -11.47 35.38
CA SER A 2 -20.99 -11.32 35.63
C SER A 2 -20.14 -11.91 34.51
N ALA A 3 -19.01 -11.27 34.23
CA ALA A 3 -18.01 -11.68 33.26
C ALA A 3 -17.37 -13.03 33.61
N GLN A 4 -17.84 -14.11 33.00
CA GLN A 4 -17.15 -15.40 32.93
C GLN A 4 -17.70 -16.11 31.69
N ASN A 5 -16.83 -16.39 30.71
CA ASN A 5 -16.90 -17.47 29.70
C ASN A 5 -16.18 -17.07 28.40
N LEU A 6 -14.86 -16.85 28.47
CA LEU A 6 -14.03 -16.92 27.27
C LEU A 6 -13.73 -18.40 27.03
N VAL A 7 -14.25 -18.96 25.93
CA VAL A 7 -13.97 -20.34 25.53
C VAL A 7 -13.08 -20.33 24.30
N ILE A 8 -11.78 -20.55 24.49
CA ILE A 8 -10.81 -20.72 23.40
C ILE A 8 -10.76 -22.21 23.04
N VAL A 9 -11.05 -22.54 21.77
CA VAL A 9 -11.13 -23.91 21.28
C VAL A 9 -9.95 -24.22 20.37
N GLU A 10 -8.93 -24.88 20.91
CA GLU A 10 -7.69 -25.25 20.19
C GLU A 10 -7.70 -26.69 19.61
N SER A 11 -8.85 -27.38 19.55
CA SER A 11 -8.89 -28.78 19.11
C SER A 11 -10.25 -29.20 18.52
N LYS A 12 -10.22 -30.01 17.44
CA LYS A 12 -11.39 -30.66 16.82
C LYS A 12 -12.26 -31.42 17.85
N ASN A 13 -11.68 -31.99 18.90
CA ASN A 13 -12.40 -32.73 19.95
C ASN A 13 -13.01 -31.85 21.05
N LYS A 14 -12.69 -30.54 21.10
CA LYS A 14 -13.26 -29.60 22.07
C LYS A 14 -14.42 -28.77 21.51
N VAL A 15 -14.54 -28.65 20.18
CA VAL A 15 -15.65 -27.96 19.51
C VAL A 15 -17.01 -28.53 19.91
N SER A 16 -17.14 -29.86 19.89
CA SER A 16 -18.35 -30.57 20.29
C SER A 16 -18.69 -30.35 21.76
N LYS A 17 -17.70 -30.32 22.67
CA LYS A 17 -17.92 -30.01 24.09
C LYS A 17 -18.42 -28.59 24.31
N VAL A 18 -17.86 -27.63 23.57
CA VAL A 18 -18.26 -26.22 23.66
C VAL A 18 -19.64 -26.00 23.06
N GLN A 19 -19.95 -26.67 21.96
CA GLN A 19 -21.28 -26.67 21.38
C GLN A 19 -22.31 -27.27 22.35
N THR A 20 -22.01 -28.42 22.97
CA THR A 20 -22.87 -29.01 24.02
C THR A 20 -23.03 -28.07 25.21
N TYR A 21 -21.98 -27.39 25.66
CA TYR A 21 -22.04 -26.43 26.76
C TYR A 21 -22.89 -25.20 26.42
N LEU A 22 -22.75 -24.66 25.20
CA LEU A 22 -23.56 -23.54 24.71
C LEU A 22 -25.02 -23.95 24.50
N ASP A 23 -25.26 -25.14 23.94
CA ASP A 23 -26.60 -25.71 23.75
C ASP A 23 -27.28 -26.02 25.10
N GLN A 24 -26.53 -26.41 26.13
CA GLN A 24 -27.03 -26.59 27.50
C GLN A 24 -27.37 -25.28 28.19
N LEU A 25 -26.51 -24.26 28.05
CA LEU A 25 -26.72 -22.95 28.71
C LEU A 25 -27.81 -22.12 28.07
N TYR A 26 -27.86 -22.10 26.74
CA TYR A 26 -28.72 -21.19 26.00
C TYR A 26 -29.89 -21.92 25.31
N GLY A 27 -29.83 -23.24 25.15
CA GLY A 27 -30.84 -24.00 24.41
C GLY A 27 -30.62 -23.98 22.90
N LYS A 28 -31.04 -25.04 22.20
CA LYS A 28 -30.85 -25.20 20.73
C LYS A 28 -31.51 -24.09 19.89
N SER A 29 -32.47 -23.38 20.46
CA SER A 29 -33.22 -22.28 19.83
C SER A 29 -32.60 -20.88 20.05
N SER A 30 -31.51 -20.76 20.82
CA SER A 30 -30.94 -19.46 21.17
C SER A 30 -29.85 -18.97 20.22
N PHE A 31 -29.83 -17.66 20.02
CA PHE A 31 -28.92 -16.94 19.14
C PHE A 31 -27.49 -16.92 19.73
N ILE A 32 -26.50 -17.32 18.92
CA ILE A 32 -25.10 -17.24 19.32
C ILE A 32 -24.55 -15.91 18.81
N VAL A 33 -24.42 -14.95 19.72
CA VAL A 33 -23.64 -13.72 19.47
C VAL A 33 -22.18 -14.11 19.64
N SER A 34 -21.38 -14.06 18.57
CA SER A 34 -19.94 -14.29 18.70
C SER A 34 -19.32 -13.11 19.44
N TYR A 35 -18.94 -13.35 20.69
CA TYR A 35 -18.15 -12.43 21.50
C TYR A 35 -16.78 -13.05 21.74
N SER A 36 -15.73 -12.26 21.58
CA SER A 36 -14.42 -12.59 22.14
C SER A 36 -13.98 -11.39 22.96
N SER A 37 -13.71 -11.59 24.25
CA SER A 37 -13.48 -10.50 25.21
C SER A 37 -12.28 -9.59 24.91
N GLY A 38 -11.56 -9.79 23.80
CA GLY A 38 -10.46 -8.93 23.33
C GLY A 38 -10.49 -8.55 21.84
N HIS A 39 -11.48 -9.00 21.04
CA HIS A 39 -11.56 -8.71 19.59
C HIS A 39 -13.01 -8.51 19.09
N ILE A 40 -13.78 -7.68 19.79
CA ILE A 40 -15.17 -7.33 19.41
C ILE A 40 -15.22 -6.27 18.28
N HIS A 41 -14.06 -5.80 17.84
CA HIS A 41 -13.89 -4.62 17.02
C HIS A 41 -14.37 -4.78 15.58
N ASP A 42 -14.83 -3.69 14.97
CA ASP A 42 -15.23 -3.64 13.55
C ASP A 42 -14.00 -3.60 12.61
N ASP A 43 -12.99 -4.43 12.90
CA ASP A 43 -11.80 -4.57 12.08
C ASP A 43 -11.74 -5.94 11.38
N ARG A 44 -10.74 -6.08 10.51
CA ARG A 44 -10.52 -7.31 9.72
C ARG A 44 -10.27 -8.54 10.59
N GLU A 45 -9.64 -8.38 11.76
CA GLU A 45 -9.35 -9.48 12.67
C GLU A 45 -10.63 -9.94 13.40
N GLY A 46 -11.41 -8.99 13.94
CA GLY A 46 -12.67 -9.27 14.62
C GLY A 46 -13.70 -9.95 13.71
N GLU A 47 -13.79 -9.51 12.44
CA GLU A 47 -14.72 -10.13 11.49
C GLU A 47 -14.31 -11.58 11.12
N ALA A 48 -13.01 -11.84 10.95
CA ALA A 48 -12.51 -13.19 10.68
C ALA A 48 -12.70 -14.13 11.89
N ILE A 49 -12.50 -13.64 13.11
CA ILE A 49 -12.79 -14.42 14.34
C ILE A 49 -14.27 -14.76 14.42
N ALA A 50 -15.15 -13.79 14.16
CA ALA A 50 -16.59 -14.01 14.18
C ALA A 50 -17.02 -15.04 13.12
N TRP A 51 -16.41 -15.01 11.93
CA TRP A 51 -16.62 -16.02 10.90
C TRP A 51 -16.11 -17.41 11.30
N HIS A 52 -14.88 -17.54 11.81
CA HIS A 52 -14.36 -18.82 12.29
C HIS A 52 -15.24 -19.42 13.39
N LEU A 53 -15.71 -18.60 14.34
CA LEU A 53 -16.64 -19.05 15.38
C LEU A 53 -17.95 -19.57 14.77
N GLN A 54 -18.51 -18.86 13.79
CA GLN A 54 -19.73 -19.28 13.10
C GLN A 54 -19.54 -20.62 12.37
N THR A 55 -18.40 -20.81 11.69
CA THR A 55 -18.04 -22.05 10.98
C THR A 55 -17.85 -23.21 11.94
N VAL A 56 -17.05 -23.01 12.99
CA VAL A 56 -16.73 -24.03 14.00
C VAL A 56 -17.97 -24.48 14.76
N LEU A 57 -18.85 -23.54 15.14
CA LEU A 57 -20.07 -23.83 15.89
C LEU A 57 -21.25 -24.25 14.99
N LYS A 58 -21.07 -24.26 13.66
CA LYS A 58 -22.10 -24.61 12.67
C LYS A 58 -23.41 -23.84 12.89
N CYS A 59 -23.31 -22.55 13.20
CA CYS A 59 -24.46 -21.72 13.60
C CYS A 59 -24.79 -20.61 12.59
N LYS A 60 -24.47 -20.81 11.31
CA LYS A 60 -24.59 -19.80 10.25
C LYS A 60 -25.98 -19.14 10.17
N GLU A 61 -27.04 -19.94 10.30
CA GLU A 61 -28.43 -19.47 10.21
C GLU A 61 -28.94 -18.81 11.50
N ARG A 62 -28.19 -18.90 12.61
CA ARG A 62 -28.59 -18.42 13.95
C ARG A 62 -27.65 -17.37 14.54
N ALA A 63 -26.64 -16.93 13.79
CA ALA A 63 -25.60 -16.04 14.27
C ALA A 63 -25.63 -14.69 13.57
N PHE A 64 -25.71 -13.64 14.38
CA PHE A 64 -25.62 -12.26 13.93
C PHE A 64 -24.35 -11.59 14.46
N ARG A 65 -23.84 -10.61 13.72
CA ARG A 65 -22.64 -9.85 14.06
C ARG A 65 -23.04 -8.53 14.71
N VAL A 66 -22.53 -8.32 15.92
CA VAL A 66 -22.70 -7.08 16.71
C VAL A 66 -21.33 -6.41 16.84
N ALA A 67 -21.12 -5.27 16.19
CA ALA A 67 -19.87 -4.51 16.25
C ALA A 67 -20.14 -3.09 16.76
N PHE A 68 -19.28 -2.58 17.65
CA PHE A 68 -19.39 -1.22 18.19
C PHE A 68 -18.01 -0.57 18.28
N ASN A 69 -17.99 0.76 18.12
CA ASN A 69 -16.77 1.57 18.21
C ASN A 69 -16.56 2.20 19.59
N GLU A 70 -17.52 2.02 20.50
CA GLU A 70 -17.50 2.54 21.86
C GLU A 70 -18.33 1.64 22.79
N ILE A 71 -17.92 1.53 24.04
CA ILE A 71 -18.61 0.72 25.07
C ILE A 71 -19.49 1.64 25.91
N THR A 72 -20.54 2.21 25.29
CA THR A 72 -21.55 3.04 25.98
C THR A 72 -22.89 2.32 26.03
N LYS A 73 -23.71 2.59 27.05
CA LYS A 73 -25.05 1.97 27.18
C LYS A 73 -25.93 2.25 25.95
N ALA A 74 -25.82 3.45 25.38
CA ALA A 74 -26.55 3.85 24.19
C ALA A 74 -26.06 3.12 22.94
N ALA A 75 -24.74 3.06 22.70
CA ALA A 75 -24.17 2.37 21.55
C ALA A 75 -24.44 0.87 21.60
N LEU A 76 -24.24 0.23 22.75
CA LEU A 76 -24.53 -1.20 22.91
C LEU A 76 -26.00 -1.49 22.60
N LYS A 77 -26.93 -0.72 23.17
CA LYS A 77 -28.36 -0.88 22.89
C LYS A 77 -28.67 -0.75 21.40
N SER A 78 -28.16 0.30 20.75
CA SER A 78 -28.35 0.54 19.32
C SER A 78 -27.84 -0.61 18.45
N THR A 79 -26.70 -1.22 18.80
CA THR A 79 -26.13 -2.33 18.03
C THR A 79 -26.89 -3.64 18.26
N PHE A 80 -27.38 -3.89 19.48
CA PHE A 80 -28.24 -5.06 19.75
C PHE A 80 -29.62 -4.94 19.10
N ASP A 81 -30.15 -3.72 18.97
CA ASP A 81 -31.41 -3.46 18.29
C ASP A 81 -31.28 -3.62 16.76
N ASN A 82 -30.07 -3.42 16.19
CA ASN A 82 -29.81 -3.51 14.75
C ASN A 82 -28.60 -4.42 14.43
N PRO A 83 -28.73 -5.74 14.65
CA PRO A 83 -27.68 -6.69 14.32
C PRO A 83 -27.44 -6.77 12.80
N ARG A 84 -26.18 -6.95 12.39
CA ARG A 84 -25.81 -7.10 10.97
C ARG A 84 -25.37 -8.52 10.63
N SER A 85 -25.36 -8.85 9.34
CA SER A 85 -24.70 -10.06 8.84
C SER A 85 -23.17 -9.88 8.80
N LEU A 86 -22.45 -11.01 8.74
CA LEU A 86 -21.01 -11.01 8.54
C LEU A 86 -20.65 -10.43 7.17
N ASN A 87 -19.64 -9.57 7.15
CA ASN A 87 -19.09 -8.99 5.94
C ASN A 87 -17.99 -9.90 5.38
N MET A 88 -18.38 -10.81 4.49
CA MET A 88 -17.46 -11.77 3.87
C MET A 88 -16.31 -11.11 3.08
N LYS A 89 -16.45 -9.85 2.63
CA LYS A 89 -15.35 -9.15 1.96
C LYS A 89 -14.23 -8.79 2.94
N ILE A 90 -14.58 -8.45 4.17
CA ILE A 90 -13.62 -8.14 5.24
C ILE A 90 -12.92 -9.43 5.70
N VAL A 91 -13.66 -10.53 5.81
CA VAL A 91 -13.12 -11.87 6.09
C VAL A 91 -12.12 -12.28 5.02
N ALA A 92 -12.52 -12.25 3.74
CA ALA A 92 -11.65 -12.60 2.62
C ALA A 92 -10.38 -11.73 2.57
N ALA A 93 -10.49 -10.44 2.91
CA ALA A 93 -9.32 -9.56 3.00
C ALA A 93 -8.35 -9.98 4.12
N GLN A 94 -8.86 -10.49 5.24
CA GLN A 94 -8.04 -11.01 6.33
C GLN A 94 -7.39 -12.35 5.99
N GLU A 95 -8.13 -13.26 5.34
CA GLU A 95 -7.60 -14.53 4.85
C GLU A 95 -6.50 -14.31 3.83
N ALA A 96 -6.72 -13.44 2.84
CA ALA A 96 -5.71 -13.08 1.86
C ALA A 96 -4.44 -12.54 2.53
N ARG A 97 -4.57 -11.68 3.56
CA ARG A 97 -3.42 -11.20 4.34
C ARG A 97 -2.68 -12.35 5.02
N ARG A 98 -3.41 -13.23 5.73
CA ARG A 98 -2.84 -14.39 6.44
C ARG A 98 -2.08 -15.32 5.50
N PHE A 99 -2.67 -15.59 4.35
CA PHE A 99 -2.07 -16.42 3.30
C PHE A 99 -0.80 -15.79 2.73
N LEU A 100 -0.83 -14.50 2.36
CA LEU A 100 0.35 -13.78 1.86
C LEU A 100 1.51 -13.78 2.87
N ASP A 101 1.21 -13.50 4.14
CA ASP A 101 2.22 -13.48 5.19
C ASP A 101 2.81 -14.89 5.40
N ARG A 102 2.02 -15.96 5.24
CA ARG A 102 2.49 -17.35 5.31
C ARG A 102 3.36 -17.76 4.13
N ILE A 103 2.99 -17.41 2.89
CA ILE A 103 3.83 -17.70 1.70
C ILE A 103 5.22 -17.08 1.88
N ILE A 104 5.25 -15.81 2.27
CA ILE A 104 6.51 -15.08 2.44
C ILE A 104 7.32 -15.66 3.60
N GLY A 105 6.65 -16.05 4.69
CA GLY A 105 7.27 -16.75 5.80
C GLY A 105 7.91 -18.07 5.38
N TYR A 106 7.16 -18.95 4.70
CA TYR A 106 7.64 -20.28 4.31
C TYR A 106 8.70 -20.27 3.23
N VAL A 107 8.59 -19.37 2.24
CA VAL A 107 9.57 -19.28 1.16
C VAL A 107 10.80 -18.49 1.63
N GLY A 108 10.62 -17.40 2.38
CA GLY A 108 11.69 -16.49 2.74
C GLY A 108 12.54 -16.95 3.92
N THR A 109 11.93 -17.52 4.98
CA THR A 109 12.64 -17.87 6.23
C THR A 109 13.79 -18.87 6.00
N PRO A 110 13.64 -19.95 5.20
CA PRO A 110 14.75 -20.85 4.92
C PRO A 110 15.89 -20.15 4.18
N VAL A 111 15.57 -19.31 3.20
CA VAL A 111 16.57 -18.56 2.42
C VAL A 111 17.36 -17.61 3.32
N PHE A 112 16.71 -16.82 4.17
CA PHE A 112 17.41 -15.94 5.10
C PHE A 112 18.24 -16.71 6.12
N THR A 113 17.74 -17.85 6.60
CA THR A 113 18.47 -18.68 7.57
C THR A 113 19.79 -19.18 6.98
N VAL A 114 19.77 -19.65 5.73
CA VAL A 114 21.00 -20.07 5.02
C VAL A 114 21.95 -18.90 4.79
N LEU A 115 21.43 -17.73 4.36
CA LEU A 115 22.27 -16.57 4.06
C LEU A 115 22.91 -15.93 5.29
N CYS A 116 22.20 -15.93 6.43
CA CYS A 116 22.67 -15.32 7.67
C CYS A 116 23.42 -16.29 8.58
N GLY A 117 23.32 -17.60 8.36
CA GLY A 117 23.93 -18.62 9.21
C GLY A 117 23.23 -18.84 10.56
N GLU A 118 22.08 -18.18 10.78
CA GLU A 118 21.27 -18.29 11.97
C GLU A 118 19.78 -18.18 11.62
N ARG A 119 18.90 -18.70 12.47
CA ARG A 119 17.45 -18.73 12.21
C ARG A 119 16.88 -17.30 12.13
N GLN A 120 16.48 -16.90 10.93
CA GLN A 120 15.90 -15.57 10.66
C GLN A 120 14.49 -15.68 10.11
N ILE A 121 13.59 -14.81 10.59
CA ILE A 121 12.17 -14.82 10.20
C ILE A 121 11.94 -13.83 9.06
N ALA A 122 11.46 -14.32 7.92
CA ALA A 122 10.97 -13.48 6.85
C ALA A 122 9.58 -12.92 7.19
N GLY A 123 9.38 -11.62 7.01
CA GLY A 123 8.08 -11.00 7.19
C GLY A 123 7.85 -9.92 6.16
N ARG A 124 6.75 -10.00 5.39
CA ARG A 124 6.45 -9.05 4.30
C ARG A 124 6.59 -7.58 4.71
N VAL A 125 6.03 -7.22 5.86
CA VAL A 125 6.05 -5.85 6.40
C VAL A 125 7.33 -5.57 7.19
N GLN A 126 7.83 -6.55 7.95
CA GLN A 126 9.05 -6.36 8.75
C GLN A 126 10.27 -6.13 7.85
N SER A 127 10.46 -6.98 6.83
CA SER A 127 11.57 -6.88 5.89
C SER A 127 11.55 -5.56 5.12
N SER A 128 10.38 -5.04 4.72
CA SER A 128 10.30 -3.73 4.04
C SER A 128 10.73 -2.57 4.93
N ILE A 129 10.38 -2.62 6.23
CA ILE A 129 10.82 -1.61 7.19
C ILE A 129 12.32 -1.70 7.44
N VAL A 130 12.87 -2.92 7.56
CA VAL A 130 14.32 -3.11 7.71
C VAL A 130 15.08 -2.58 6.51
N VAL A 131 14.58 -2.80 5.28
CA VAL A 131 15.16 -2.21 4.07
C VAL A 131 15.14 -0.68 4.13
N TYR A 132 14.01 -0.08 4.51
CA TYR A 132 13.91 1.37 4.66
C TYR A 132 14.91 1.93 5.67
N LEU A 133 15.05 1.29 6.84
CA LEU A 133 16.03 1.68 7.85
C LEU A 133 17.48 1.53 7.34
N ALA A 134 17.78 0.44 6.62
CA ALA A 134 19.10 0.24 6.03
C ALA A 134 19.41 1.30 4.96
N ASP A 135 18.41 1.74 4.17
CA ASP A 135 18.58 2.81 3.20
C ASP A 135 18.79 4.17 3.86
N LEU A 136 18.12 4.46 4.98
CA LEU A 136 18.41 5.65 5.80
C LEU A 136 19.83 5.61 6.36
N GLU A 137 20.25 4.48 6.90
CA GLU A 137 21.61 4.32 7.43
C GLU A 137 22.67 4.49 6.33
N ARG A 138 22.44 3.95 5.13
CA ARG A 138 23.33 4.20 3.98
C ARG A 138 23.39 5.67 3.60
N GLN A 139 22.27 6.39 3.66
CA GLN A 139 22.26 7.85 3.41
C GLN A 139 23.07 8.60 4.46
N ILE A 140 22.99 8.19 5.74
CA ILE A 140 23.81 8.76 6.81
C ILE A 140 25.29 8.45 6.57
N GLN A 141 25.63 7.22 6.17
CA GLN A 141 27.02 6.83 5.90
C GLN A 141 27.60 7.51 4.65
N SER A 142 26.77 7.74 3.63
CA SER A 142 27.19 8.49 2.43
C SER A 142 27.04 10.00 2.59
N PHE A 143 26.61 10.49 3.75
CA PHE A 143 26.49 11.92 4.01
C PHE A 143 27.89 12.52 4.15
N VAL A 144 28.24 13.41 3.21
CA VAL A 144 29.47 14.17 3.26
C VAL A 144 29.20 15.47 4.00
N SER A 145 29.73 15.60 5.21
CA SER A 145 29.64 16.84 5.98
C SER A 145 30.44 17.94 5.29
N VAL A 146 29.83 19.11 5.13
CA VAL A 146 30.47 20.28 4.54
C VAL A 146 30.44 21.44 5.53
N HIS A 147 31.63 21.96 5.85
CA HIS A 147 31.78 23.12 6.72
C HIS A 147 31.33 24.37 5.99
N HIS A 148 30.29 25.02 6.52
CA HIS A 148 29.75 26.26 5.99
C HIS A 148 29.57 27.27 7.11
N PHE A 149 29.52 28.54 6.73
CA PHE A 149 29.44 29.67 7.62
C PHE A 149 28.13 30.41 7.38
N GLY A 150 27.46 30.76 8.47
CA GLY A 150 26.34 31.69 8.50
C GLY A 150 26.56 32.64 9.66
N VAL A 151 25.95 33.81 9.59
CA VAL A 151 26.04 34.83 10.65
C VAL A 151 24.65 35.07 11.19
N SER A 152 24.49 35.00 12.51
CA SER A 152 23.26 35.36 13.21
C SER A 152 23.55 36.57 14.09
N PHE A 153 22.76 37.63 13.91
CA PHE A 153 22.82 38.85 14.70
C PHE A 153 21.75 38.80 15.78
N LEU A 154 22.17 39.04 17.02
CA LEU A 154 21.28 39.14 18.16
C LEU A 154 21.02 40.61 18.46
N PHE A 155 19.77 41.02 18.36
CA PHE A 155 19.27 42.31 18.84
C PHE A 155 18.51 42.07 20.15
N ASP A 156 18.18 43.14 20.87
CA ASP A 156 17.57 43.01 22.20
C ASP A 156 16.29 42.16 22.20
N GLU A 157 15.46 42.27 21.15
CA GLU A 157 14.14 41.61 21.09
C GLU A 157 14.00 40.60 19.94
N TRP A 158 14.98 40.49 19.04
CA TRP A 158 14.87 39.65 17.84
C TRP A 158 16.23 39.21 17.32
N THR A 159 16.22 38.19 16.47
CA THR A 159 17.41 37.69 15.77
C THR A 159 17.28 37.87 14.27
N ALA A 160 18.38 38.19 13.61
CA ALA A 160 18.48 38.20 12.15
C ALA A 160 19.51 37.17 11.71
N ASN A 161 19.18 36.38 10.69
CA ASN A 161 20.16 35.52 10.03
C ASN A 161 20.59 36.16 8.72
N TRP A 162 21.89 36.13 8.44
CA TRP A 162 22.42 36.56 7.16
C TRP A 162 21.92 35.64 6.03
N GLU A 163 21.29 36.23 5.02
CA GLU A 163 20.80 35.54 3.84
C GLU A 163 21.95 35.28 2.85
N THR A 164 22.39 34.02 2.79
CA THR A 164 23.53 33.61 1.96
C THR A 164 23.15 33.24 0.52
N GLU A 165 21.86 33.12 0.20
CA GLU A 165 21.38 32.58 -1.09
C GLU A 165 21.90 33.36 -2.30
N ASN A 166 22.09 34.68 -2.17
CA ASN A 166 22.60 35.54 -3.24
C ASN A 166 24.13 35.45 -3.44
N PHE A 167 24.84 34.79 -2.52
CA PHE A 167 26.30 34.69 -2.50
C PHE A 167 26.82 33.27 -2.76
N VAL A 168 25.91 32.34 -3.04
CA VAL A 168 26.22 30.92 -3.27
C VAL A 168 25.69 30.46 -4.63
N GLU A 169 26.38 29.51 -5.24
CA GLU A 169 25.90 28.91 -6.48
C GLU A 169 24.74 27.94 -6.20
N LYS A 170 23.81 27.78 -7.16
CA LYS A 170 22.73 26.78 -7.04
C LYS A 170 23.25 25.33 -6.90
N SER A 171 24.47 25.07 -7.38
CA SER A 171 25.17 23.78 -7.27
C SER A 171 25.67 23.51 -5.84
N ASN A 172 25.92 24.55 -5.05
CA ASN A 172 26.41 24.47 -3.68
C ASN A 172 25.75 25.57 -2.84
N PRO A 173 24.63 25.29 -2.17
CA PRO A 173 23.82 26.30 -1.47
C PRO A 173 24.44 26.82 -0.16
N TYR A 174 25.68 26.47 0.12
CA TYR A 174 26.34 26.72 1.39
C TYR A 174 27.51 27.69 1.21
N PHE A 175 27.58 28.71 2.08
CA PHE A 175 28.65 29.71 2.06
C PHE A 175 29.89 29.19 2.81
N MET A 176 31.05 29.13 2.15
CA MET A 176 32.25 28.43 2.67
C MET A 176 33.38 29.36 3.13
N ASP A 177 33.29 30.65 2.84
CA ASP A 177 34.37 31.60 3.15
C ASP A 177 34.25 32.10 4.60
N ARG A 178 35.23 31.73 5.42
CA ARG A 178 35.26 32.14 6.82
C ARG A 178 35.58 33.62 7.00
N GLU A 179 36.51 34.16 6.23
CA GLU A 179 36.98 35.54 6.42
C GLU A 179 35.88 36.55 6.10
N ILE A 180 35.09 36.27 5.05
CA ILE A 180 33.93 37.10 4.71
C ILE A 180 32.87 37.00 5.80
N ALA A 181 32.57 35.79 6.29
CA ALA A 181 31.61 35.61 7.37
C ALA A 181 32.03 36.34 8.65
N GLU A 182 33.32 36.31 9.02
CA GLU A 182 33.86 37.04 10.17
C GLU A 182 33.76 38.57 9.98
N LYS A 183 34.02 39.08 8.78
CA LYS A 183 33.83 40.51 8.46
C LYS A 183 32.35 40.93 8.57
N ILE A 184 31.44 40.08 8.10
CA ILE A 184 30.00 40.32 8.19
C ILE A 184 29.54 40.30 9.66
N ALA A 185 30.07 39.38 10.48
CA ALA A 185 29.77 39.32 11.91
C ALA A 185 30.19 40.57 12.70
N LEU A 186 31.14 41.37 12.19
CA LEU A 186 31.57 42.63 12.82
C LEU A 186 30.67 43.83 12.49
N LEU A 187 29.69 43.67 11.59
CA LEU A 187 28.74 44.73 11.26
C LEU A 187 27.84 45.03 12.46
N LYS A 188 27.69 46.33 12.77
CA LYS A 188 26.89 46.81 13.91
C LYS A 188 25.67 47.64 13.52
N ASN A 189 25.68 48.19 12.31
CA ASN A 189 24.65 49.11 11.84
C ASN A 189 23.83 48.41 10.75
N PHE A 190 22.53 48.27 10.98
CA PHE A 190 21.59 47.63 10.07
C PHE A 190 20.40 48.55 9.81
N ASN A 191 19.92 48.55 8.57
CA ASN A 191 18.70 49.25 8.19
C ASN A 191 17.63 48.21 7.84
N VAL A 192 16.42 48.38 8.34
CA VAL A 192 15.27 47.55 7.95
C VAL A 192 14.82 47.97 6.55
N ILE A 193 14.94 47.07 5.59
CA ILE A 193 14.58 47.31 4.18
C ILE A 193 13.08 47.06 3.95
N SER A 194 12.53 46.04 4.60
CA SER A 194 11.12 45.68 4.52
C SER A 194 10.64 45.08 5.84
N PHE A 195 9.37 45.32 6.15
CA PHE A 195 8.66 44.70 7.27
C PHE A 195 7.27 44.30 6.78
N GLU A 196 6.88 43.07 7.05
CA GLU A 196 5.57 42.56 6.68
C GLU A 196 4.96 41.82 7.87
N GLU A 197 3.79 42.29 8.30
CA GLU A 197 3.00 41.63 9.33
C GLU A 197 1.84 40.88 8.68
N LYS A 198 1.85 39.55 8.83
CA LYS A 198 0.81 38.67 8.29
C LYS A 198 0.09 37.97 9.43
N PRO A 199 -1.26 38.01 9.49
CA PRO A 199 -2.00 37.24 10.47
C PRO A 199 -1.83 35.75 10.20
N VAL A 200 -1.11 35.05 11.07
CA VAL A 200 -0.96 33.59 11.00
C VAL A 200 -2.10 32.93 11.76
N LYS A 201 -2.94 32.18 11.04
CA LYS A 201 -3.95 31.31 11.65
C LYS A 201 -3.38 29.91 11.83
N SER A 202 -3.32 29.43 13.06
CA SER A 202 -3.06 28.01 13.34
C SER A 202 -4.38 27.29 13.61
N SER A 203 -4.58 26.16 12.95
CA SER A 203 -5.73 25.29 13.23
C SER A 203 -5.39 24.33 14.38
N PRO A 204 -6.36 23.96 15.22
CA PRO A 204 -6.13 22.98 16.27
C PRO A 204 -5.73 21.62 15.66
N PRO A 205 -4.98 20.79 16.41
CA PRO A 205 -4.62 19.45 15.95
C PRO A 205 -5.87 18.60 15.74
N ALA A 206 -5.79 17.67 14.78
CA ALA A 206 -6.86 16.70 14.55
C ALA A 206 -7.00 15.75 15.75
N PRO A 207 -8.20 15.17 15.97
CA PRO A 207 -8.40 14.10 16.95
C PRO A 207 -7.46 12.92 16.68
N PHE A 208 -7.15 12.17 17.74
CA PHE A 208 -6.19 11.08 17.66
C PHE A 208 -6.65 9.95 16.74
N THR A 209 -5.76 9.60 15.82
CA THR A 209 -5.68 8.32 15.11
C THR A 209 -4.64 7.44 15.77
N THR A 210 -4.60 6.14 15.45
CA THR A 210 -3.60 5.21 16.03
C THR A 210 -2.16 5.74 15.92
N PRO A 211 -1.68 6.19 14.75
CA PRO A 211 -0.30 6.68 14.63
C PRO A 211 -0.03 7.98 15.40
N THR A 212 -0.99 8.90 15.41
CA THR A 212 -0.84 10.20 16.09
C THR A 212 -0.90 10.04 17.60
N TYR A 213 -1.77 9.15 18.11
CA TYR A 213 -1.78 8.73 19.51
C TYR A 213 -0.44 8.13 19.93
N LEU A 214 0.08 7.15 19.17
CA LEU A 214 1.35 6.49 19.51
C LEU A 214 2.52 7.47 19.51
N ARG A 215 2.55 8.41 18.55
CA ARG A 215 3.55 9.48 18.52
C ARG A 215 3.45 10.40 19.73
N ALA A 216 2.23 10.83 20.09
CA ALA A 216 2.01 11.68 21.25
C ALA A 216 2.38 10.97 22.56
N ALA A 217 2.01 9.69 22.73
CA ALA A 217 2.36 8.88 23.88
C ALA A 217 3.88 8.69 24.02
N GLN A 218 4.59 8.55 22.91
CA GLN A 218 6.05 8.45 22.92
C GLN A 218 6.70 9.79 23.29
N VAL A 219 6.26 10.90 22.70
CA VAL A 219 6.89 12.22 22.92
C VAL A 219 6.57 12.77 24.31
N GLN A 220 5.30 12.70 24.72
CA GLN A 220 4.82 13.33 25.96
C GLN A 220 4.99 12.40 27.17
N CYS A 221 4.68 11.12 27.02
CA CYS A 221 4.66 10.17 28.12
C CYS A 221 5.85 9.21 28.12
N LYS A 222 6.75 9.28 27.13
CA LYS A 222 7.92 8.39 26.96
C LYS A 222 7.55 6.89 26.93
N LEU A 223 6.33 6.57 26.51
CA LEU A 223 5.85 5.19 26.44
C LEU A 223 6.30 4.49 25.16
N LYS A 224 6.63 3.20 25.27
CA LYS A 224 6.85 2.37 24.08
C LYS A 224 5.52 2.07 23.39
N PRO A 225 5.48 1.88 22.05
CA PRO A 225 4.23 1.65 21.34
C PRO A 225 3.40 0.48 21.89
N LYS A 226 4.05 -0.63 22.28
CA LYS A 226 3.36 -1.80 22.85
C LYS A 226 2.68 -1.50 24.19
N GLU A 227 3.32 -0.70 25.04
CA GLU A 227 2.78 -0.30 26.35
C GLU A 227 1.62 0.67 26.16
N ALA A 228 1.78 1.67 25.28
CA ALA A 228 0.73 2.62 24.94
C ALA A 228 -0.53 1.92 24.38
N MET A 229 -0.36 0.91 23.52
CA MET A 229 -1.48 0.11 23.01
C MET A 229 -2.16 -0.72 24.11
N LYS A 230 -1.39 -1.30 25.04
CA LYS A 230 -1.95 -2.07 26.16
C LYS A 230 -2.80 -1.19 27.09
N ILE A 231 -2.36 0.04 27.35
CA ILE A 231 -3.11 1.01 28.15
C ILE A 231 -4.38 1.44 27.41
N ALA A 232 -4.28 1.75 26.12
CA ALA A 232 -5.43 2.12 25.31
C ALA A 232 -6.47 0.99 25.21
N GLN A 233 -6.03 -0.27 25.09
CA GLN A 233 -6.91 -1.43 25.14
C GLN A 233 -7.71 -1.46 26.45
N LYS A 234 -7.04 -1.31 27.59
CA LYS A 234 -7.69 -1.31 28.91
C LYS A 234 -8.69 -0.15 29.04
N LEU A 235 -8.30 1.07 28.63
CA LEU A 235 -9.20 2.23 28.67
C LEU A 235 -10.43 2.03 27.77
N PHE A 236 -10.28 1.36 26.63
CA PHE A 236 -11.40 1.05 25.75
C PHE A 236 -12.33 0.02 26.39
N GLU A 237 -11.78 -1.06 26.97
CA GLU A 237 -12.53 -2.10 27.68
C GLU A 237 -13.28 -1.56 28.91
N ASP A 238 -12.69 -0.60 29.61
CA ASP A 238 -13.30 0.12 30.74
C ASP A 238 -14.34 1.18 30.27
N GLY A 239 -14.48 1.40 28.97
CA GLY A 239 -15.45 2.35 28.38
C GLY A 239 -15.04 3.82 28.48
N HIS A 240 -13.76 4.12 28.74
CA HIS A 240 -13.25 5.50 28.86
C HIS A 240 -12.92 6.16 27.53
N ILE A 241 -12.59 5.38 26.49
CA ILE A 241 -12.24 5.89 25.16
C ILE A 241 -12.97 5.12 24.06
N THR A 242 -13.01 5.69 22.86
CA THR A 242 -13.44 5.01 21.63
C THR A 242 -12.37 4.06 21.12
N TYR A 243 -12.70 3.28 20.08
CA TYR A 243 -11.80 2.24 19.57
C TYR A 243 -10.45 2.82 19.10
N HIS A 244 -9.38 2.37 19.76
CA HIS A 244 -8.04 2.96 19.64
C HIS A 244 -7.25 2.49 18.41
N ARG A 245 -7.71 1.48 17.66
CA ARG A 245 -7.14 1.05 16.37
C ARG A 245 -7.93 1.66 15.20
N THR A 246 -7.90 2.97 15.09
CA THR A 246 -8.58 3.75 14.05
C THR A 246 -7.60 4.53 13.17
N ASP A 247 -7.91 4.63 11.88
CA ASP A 247 -7.29 5.55 10.92
C ASP A 247 -8.15 6.81 10.69
N SER A 248 -9.36 6.85 11.23
CA SER A 248 -10.31 7.94 11.08
C SER A 248 -10.16 8.95 12.22
N PRO A 249 -9.85 10.23 11.92
CA PRO A 249 -9.86 11.32 12.90
C PRO A 249 -11.26 11.91 13.13
N ASN A 250 -12.31 11.33 12.54
CA ASN A 250 -13.67 11.84 12.66
C ASN A 250 -14.26 11.54 14.04
N ILE A 251 -15.01 12.50 14.57
CA ILE A 251 -15.79 12.40 15.81
C ILE A 251 -17.28 12.32 15.48
N SER A 252 -18.07 11.67 16.34
CA SER A 252 -19.53 11.68 16.23
C SER A 252 -20.10 13.05 16.59
N ASP A 253 -21.30 13.36 16.10
CA ASP A 253 -21.97 14.63 16.39
C ASP A 253 -22.33 14.73 17.91
N ASP A 254 -22.61 13.59 18.55
CA ASP A 254 -22.80 13.50 20.01
C ASP A 254 -21.52 13.87 20.78
N ALA A 255 -20.37 13.28 20.39
CA ALA A 255 -19.09 13.58 21.02
C ALA A 255 -18.70 15.04 20.83
N PHE A 256 -18.97 15.61 19.66
CA PHE A 256 -18.75 17.03 19.40
C PHE A 256 -19.59 17.92 20.32
N SER A 257 -20.86 17.59 20.51
CA SER A 257 -21.77 18.32 21.41
C SER A 257 -21.27 18.27 22.87
N MET A 258 -20.78 17.12 23.33
CA MET A 258 -20.18 16.98 24.66
C MET A 258 -18.91 17.83 24.83
N ILE A 259 -18.04 17.85 23.81
CA ILE A 259 -16.81 18.67 23.80
C ILE A 259 -17.17 20.16 23.84
N GLN A 260 -18.15 20.60 23.06
CA GLN A 260 -18.62 21.99 23.08
C GLN A 260 -19.16 22.37 24.46
N ALA A 261 -20.01 21.54 25.06
CA ALA A 261 -20.55 21.79 26.40
C ALA A 261 -19.44 21.88 27.46
N PHE A 262 -18.43 21.00 27.39
CA PHE A 262 -17.27 21.05 28.28
C PHE A 262 -16.46 22.34 28.07
N ALA A 263 -16.19 22.71 26.82
CA ALA A 263 -15.43 23.92 26.51
C ALA A 263 -16.14 25.20 26.98
N LEU A 264 -17.46 25.30 26.79
CA LEU A 264 -18.27 26.41 27.31
C LEU A 264 -18.21 26.49 28.83
N LYS A 265 -18.35 25.35 29.52
CA LYS A 265 -18.28 25.28 31.00
C LYS A 265 -16.92 25.76 31.53
N HIS A 266 -15.83 25.47 30.82
CA HIS A 266 -14.47 25.81 31.22
C HIS A 266 -13.96 27.14 30.61
N LYS A 267 -14.83 27.92 29.95
CA LYS A 267 -14.48 29.19 29.29
C LYS A 267 -13.36 29.04 28.25
N LEU A 268 -13.33 27.90 27.56
CA LEU A 268 -12.38 27.64 26.47
C LEU A 268 -12.97 28.10 25.13
N PRO A 269 -12.13 28.44 24.13
CA PRO A 269 -12.60 28.80 22.79
C PRO A 269 -13.41 27.66 22.17
N VAL A 270 -14.59 27.97 21.65
CA VAL A 270 -15.50 26.98 21.06
C VAL A 270 -15.70 27.27 19.58
N LEU A 271 -15.57 26.23 18.76
CA LEU A 271 -15.95 26.29 17.35
C LEU A 271 -17.46 26.10 17.24
N ALA A 272 -18.15 26.99 16.51
CA ALA A 272 -19.58 26.88 16.27
C ALA A 272 -19.97 25.58 15.55
N GLN A 273 -19.09 25.08 14.66
CA GLN A 273 -19.27 23.82 13.93
C GLN A 273 -17.93 23.10 13.75
N TRP A 274 -17.96 21.76 13.76
CA TRP A 274 -16.79 20.94 13.45
C TRP A 274 -16.44 21.06 11.97
N GLN A 275 -15.41 21.84 11.65
CA GLN A 275 -15.10 22.18 10.25
C GLN A 275 -14.29 21.11 9.50
N VAL A 276 -13.77 20.09 10.20
CA VAL A 276 -12.86 19.10 9.60
C VAL A 276 -13.45 17.68 9.69
N LYS A 277 -14.60 17.44 9.03
CA LYS A 277 -14.96 16.05 8.67
C LYS A 277 -14.02 15.64 7.54
N TRP A 278 -13.05 14.78 7.83
CA TRP A 278 -12.21 14.19 6.80
C TRP A 278 -13.13 13.37 5.89
N LYS A 279 -13.44 13.91 4.72
CA LYS A 279 -14.22 13.21 3.70
C LYS A 279 -13.41 11.97 3.33
N LYS A 280 -13.95 10.78 3.58
CA LYS A 280 -13.44 9.57 2.90
C LYS A 280 -13.40 9.91 1.41
N GLN A 281 -12.21 9.82 0.80
CA GLN A 281 -12.14 10.00 -0.65
C GLN A 281 -13.16 9.06 -1.28
N PRO A 282 -14.03 9.56 -2.19
CA PRO A 282 -15.01 8.71 -2.81
C PRO A 282 -14.25 7.55 -3.47
N ILE A 283 -14.65 6.32 -3.15
CA ILE A 283 -14.11 5.15 -3.80
C ILE A 283 -14.49 5.29 -5.27
N LEU A 284 -13.52 5.61 -6.12
CA LEU A 284 -13.75 5.72 -7.56
C LEU A 284 -14.24 4.35 -8.04
N GLN A 285 -15.41 4.34 -8.66
CA GLN A 285 -16.00 3.13 -9.22
C GLN A 285 -15.69 3.08 -10.71
N ASP A 286 -15.38 1.88 -11.20
CA ASP A 286 -15.28 1.64 -12.62
C ASP A 286 -16.67 1.77 -13.27
N ARG A 287 -16.73 2.46 -14.42
CA ARG A 287 -17.95 2.58 -15.22
C ARG A 287 -18.45 1.23 -15.76
N LYS A 288 -17.57 0.26 -16.03
CA LYS A 288 -17.92 -1.05 -16.60
C LYS A 288 -18.45 -2.03 -15.54
N CYS A 289 -17.71 -2.17 -14.45
CA CYS A 289 -17.96 -3.20 -13.42
C CYS A 289 -18.61 -2.64 -12.14
N GLN A 290 -18.74 -1.31 -11.99
CA GLN A 290 -19.07 -0.61 -10.73
C GLN A 290 -18.20 -0.97 -9.52
N SER A 291 -17.17 -1.79 -9.73
CA SER A 291 -16.25 -2.21 -8.68
C SER A 291 -15.24 -1.09 -8.41
N ALA A 292 -14.63 -1.13 -7.23
CA ALA A 292 -13.67 -0.11 -6.81
C ALA A 292 -12.46 -0.06 -7.75
N LEU A 293 -11.93 1.13 -7.99
CA LEU A 293 -10.69 1.34 -8.72
C LEU A 293 -9.51 1.40 -7.75
N VAL A 294 -8.45 0.66 -8.06
CA VAL A 294 -7.20 0.64 -7.31
C VAL A 294 -6.16 1.45 -8.06
N LEU A 295 -5.53 2.40 -7.38
CA LEU A 295 -4.40 3.16 -7.92
C LEU A 295 -3.13 2.31 -7.86
N LEU A 296 -2.48 2.12 -9.00
CA LEU A 296 -1.24 1.35 -9.13
C LEU A 296 -0.17 2.20 -9.80
N THR A 297 1.09 1.90 -9.49
CA THR A 297 2.26 2.54 -10.09
C THR A 297 2.92 1.55 -11.05
N GLY A 298 3.05 1.92 -12.32
CA GLY A 298 3.72 1.09 -13.33
C GLY A 298 5.25 1.20 -13.26
N ALA A 299 5.95 0.34 -14.01
CA ALA A 299 7.42 0.32 -14.09
C ALA A 299 8.05 1.65 -14.54
N SER A 300 7.29 2.50 -15.24
CA SER A 300 7.70 3.84 -15.67
C SER A 300 7.43 4.93 -14.64
N GLN A 301 7.15 4.56 -13.38
CA GLN A 301 6.71 5.44 -12.28
C GLN A 301 5.40 6.21 -12.55
N LYS A 302 4.72 5.95 -13.67
CA LYS A 302 3.41 6.53 -13.97
C LYS A 302 2.31 5.76 -13.24
N THR A 303 1.38 6.51 -12.64
CA THR A 303 0.24 5.95 -11.93
C THR A 303 -0.94 5.72 -12.87
N TYR A 304 -1.75 4.69 -12.60
CA TYR A 304 -2.94 4.34 -13.36
C TYR A 304 -3.96 3.66 -12.44
N PHE A 305 -5.23 3.68 -12.83
CA PHE A 305 -6.32 3.02 -12.09
C PHE A 305 -6.64 1.66 -12.72
N LYS A 306 -6.89 0.65 -11.90
CA LYS A 306 -7.30 -0.69 -12.33
C LYS A 306 -8.57 -1.13 -11.60
N CYS A 307 -9.57 -1.69 -12.29
CA CYS A 307 -10.77 -2.25 -11.63
C CYS A 307 -10.35 -3.38 -10.69
N SER A 308 -10.85 -3.34 -9.46
CA SER A 308 -10.59 -4.35 -8.42
C SER A 308 -11.18 -5.71 -8.77
N ASN A 309 -12.16 -5.76 -9.67
CA ASN A 309 -12.67 -7.00 -10.23
C ASN A 309 -11.70 -7.47 -11.33
N LEU A 310 -10.88 -8.47 -11.01
CA LEU A 310 -9.90 -9.05 -11.94
C LEU A 310 -10.53 -9.56 -13.23
N ALA A 311 -11.77 -10.06 -13.18
CA ALA A 311 -12.50 -10.53 -14.37
C ALA A 311 -12.87 -9.38 -15.32
N CYS A 312 -13.03 -8.14 -14.80
CA CYS A 312 -13.29 -6.97 -15.64
C CYS A 312 -12.04 -6.53 -16.42
N GLY A 313 -10.85 -6.67 -15.83
CA GLY A 313 -9.57 -6.38 -16.51
C GLY A 313 -9.38 -4.92 -16.94
N HIS A 314 -10.27 -4.01 -16.55
CA HIS A 314 -10.30 -2.64 -17.03
C HIS A 314 -9.21 -1.77 -16.39
N ASN A 315 -8.52 -0.97 -17.21
CA ASN A 315 -7.43 -0.09 -16.80
C ASN A 315 -7.65 1.32 -17.34
N MET A 316 -7.56 2.32 -16.47
CA MET A 316 -7.82 3.73 -16.74
C MET A 316 -6.56 4.56 -16.44
N LYS A 317 -6.36 5.64 -17.19
CA LYS A 317 -5.24 6.57 -16.94
C LYS A 317 -5.53 7.39 -15.69
N ASN A 318 -4.48 7.71 -14.92
CA ASN A 318 -4.56 8.70 -13.87
C ASN A 318 -4.16 10.07 -14.43
N GLU A 319 -5.10 10.99 -14.51
CA GLU A 319 -4.84 12.41 -14.78
C GLU A 319 -5.27 13.23 -13.55
N ASN A 320 -4.30 13.69 -12.77
CA ASN A 320 -4.51 14.50 -11.56
C ASN A 320 -5.51 13.90 -10.56
N GLY A 321 -5.48 12.58 -10.37
CA GLY A 321 -6.38 11.87 -9.45
C GLY A 321 -7.75 11.52 -10.05
N LYS A 322 -8.00 11.88 -11.32
CA LYS A 322 -9.19 11.44 -12.08
C LYS A 322 -8.85 10.23 -12.92
N ALA A 323 -9.78 9.29 -12.94
CA ALA A 323 -9.62 8.07 -13.68
C ALA A 323 -10.31 8.20 -15.05
N ILE A 324 -9.53 8.22 -16.12
CA ILE A 324 -9.98 8.48 -17.50
C ILE A 324 -9.85 7.21 -18.34
N ASP A 325 -10.92 6.85 -19.04
CA ASP A 325 -10.92 5.68 -19.92
C ASP A 325 -10.03 5.93 -21.16
N LYS A 326 -9.41 4.88 -21.69
CA LYS A 326 -8.69 4.97 -22.95
C LYS A 326 -9.65 5.15 -24.13
N GLU A 327 -10.87 4.64 -24.01
CA GLU A 327 -11.95 4.76 -25.01
C GLU A 327 -12.45 6.20 -25.19
N ASP A 328 -12.19 7.10 -24.23
CA ASP A 328 -12.57 8.53 -24.31
C ASP A 328 -11.62 9.35 -25.23
N ASN A 329 -10.63 8.72 -25.89
CA ASN A 329 -9.71 9.39 -26.85
C ASN A 329 -10.11 9.20 -28.32
N VAL A 330 -11.34 8.75 -28.59
CA VAL A 330 -11.85 8.54 -29.95
C VAL A 330 -12.12 9.90 -30.60
N THR A 331 -11.54 10.09 -31.77
CA THR A 331 -11.69 11.33 -32.55
C THR A 331 -12.72 11.11 -33.66
N PRO A 332 -13.32 12.20 -34.21
CA PRO A 332 -14.28 12.08 -35.31
C PRO A 332 -13.64 11.60 -36.63
N PHE A 333 -12.31 11.49 -36.68
CA PHE A 333 -11.58 11.09 -37.87
C PHE A 333 -11.50 9.57 -37.99
N ASN A 334 -11.69 9.07 -39.21
CA ASN A 334 -11.56 7.65 -39.53
C ASN A 334 -10.26 7.36 -40.27
N CYS A 335 -9.69 6.19 -40.00
CA CYS A 335 -8.48 5.71 -40.67
C CYS A 335 -8.75 5.37 -42.14
N VAL A 336 -7.90 5.84 -43.03
CA VAL A 336 -8.01 5.61 -44.48
C VAL A 336 -7.75 4.14 -44.87
N GLU A 337 -7.04 3.36 -44.04
CA GLU A 337 -6.78 1.94 -44.34
C GLU A 337 -7.86 0.99 -43.80
N CYS A 338 -8.42 1.30 -42.63
CA CYS A 338 -9.22 0.35 -41.85
C CYS A 338 -10.67 0.84 -41.67
N SER A 339 -10.98 2.09 -42.05
CA SER A 339 -12.23 2.82 -41.79
C SER A 339 -12.67 2.91 -40.33
N LYS A 340 -11.83 2.47 -39.37
CA LYS A 340 -12.06 2.59 -37.93
C LYS A 340 -11.62 3.95 -37.43
N SER A 341 -12.25 4.43 -36.36
CA SER A 341 -11.95 5.73 -35.76
C SER A 341 -10.50 5.83 -35.27
N LEU A 342 -9.94 7.03 -35.35
CA LEU A 342 -8.59 7.35 -34.90
C LEU A 342 -8.58 7.73 -33.42
N ILE A 343 -7.50 7.39 -32.73
CA ILE A 343 -7.25 7.73 -31.34
C ILE A 343 -6.00 8.61 -31.20
N ILE A 344 -6.01 9.55 -30.27
CA ILE A 344 -4.83 10.38 -29.97
C ILE A 344 -3.86 9.58 -29.09
N MET A 345 -2.61 9.47 -29.55
CA MET A 345 -1.51 8.80 -28.88
C MET A 345 -0.33 9.75 -28.69
N ASN A 346 0.46 9.54 -27.64
CA ASN A 346 1.66 10.32 -27.36
C ASN A 346 2.90 9.54 -27.82
N GLY A 347 3.69 10.11 -28.72
CA GLY A 347 4.97 9.58 -29.17
C GLY A 347 6.14 10.49 -28.78
N ALA A 348 7.37 10.09 -29.13
CA ALA A 348 8.58 10.86 -28.82
C ALA A 348 8.64 12.23 -29.51
N LYS A 349 7.96 12.38 -30.66
CA LYS A 349 7.89 13.62 -31.44
C LYS A 349 6.59 14.43 -31.20
N GLY A 350 5.81 14.08 -30.17
CA GLY A 350 4.53 14.73 -29.85
C GLY A 350 3.30 13.85 -30.04
N LYS A 351 2.13 14.47 -30.04
CA LYS A 351 0.81 13.81 -30.23
C LYS A 351 0.63 13.38 -31.68
N PHE A 352 0.07 12.20 -31.91
CA PHE A 352 -0.28 11.68 -33.23
C PHE A 352 -1.57 10.85 -33.17
N PHE A 353 -2.20 10.63 -34.32
CA PHE A 353 -3.41 9.81 -34.46
C PHE A 353 -3.04 8.37 -34.87
N GLY A 354 -3.55 7.36 -34.15
CA GLY A 354 -3.40 5.94 -34.52
C GLY A 354 -4.75 5.28 -34.85
N CYS A 355 -4.80 4.32 -35.79
CA CYS A 355 -6.02 3.50 -36.02
C CYS A 355 -6.34 2.71 -34.72
N SER A 356 -7.58 2.85 -34.23
CA SER A 356 -8.10 2.05 -33.09
C SER A 356 -8.02 0.53 -33.34
N GLY A 357 -8.00 0.12 -34.61
CA GLY A 357 -7.77 -1.26 -35.03
C GLY A 357 -6.39 -1.83 -34.67
N PHE A 358 -5.43 -1.00 -34.25
CA PHE A 358 -4.10 -1.44 -33.80
C PHE A 358 -4.15 -2.46 -32.64
N PHE A 359 -5.14 -2.34 -31.76
CA PHE A 359 -5.28 -3.22 -30.59
C PHE A 359 -6.02 -4.54 -30.88
N ASN A 360 -6.62 -4.69 -32.06
CA ASN A 360 -7.37 -5.90 -32.37
C ASN A 360 -6.40 -7.04 -32.75
N LYS A 361 -6.41 -8.13 -31.97
CA LYS A 361 -5.50 -9.28 -32.13
C LYS A 361 -5.58 -9.95 -33.51
N ARG A 362 -6.72 -9.86 -34.22
CA ARG A 362 -6.96 -10.57 -35.50
C ARG A 362 -6.73 -9.74 -36.77
N ASN A 363 -6.66 -8.40 -36.69
CA ASN A 363 -6.40 -7.52 -37.84
C ASN A 363 -5.83 -6.18 -37.35
N LYS A 364 -4.51 -6.15 -37.13
CA LYS A 364 -3.78 -4.97 -36.64
C LYS A 364 -3.50 -4.00 -37.78
N CYS A 365 -4.35 -2.99 -37.97
CA CYS A 365 -3.97 -1.85 -38.80
C CYS A 365 -2.94 -1.01 -38.04
N ARG A 366 -1.78 -0.75 -38.67
CA ARG A 366 -0.64 -0.01 -38.09
C ARG A 366 -0.55 1.43 -38.61
N ALA A 367 -1.58 1.92 -39.28
CA ALA A 367 -1.62 3.29 -39.77
C ALA A 367 -1.51 4.29 -38.62
N SER A 368 -0.60 5.26 -38.79
CA SER A 368 -0.39 6.38 -37.86
C SER A 368 -0.24 7.67 -38.65
N TYR A 369 -0.91 8.71 -38.19
CA TYR A 369 -1.01 10.02 -38.84
C TYR A 369 -0.50 11.08 -37.87
N PRO A 370 0.52 11.87 -38.22
CA PRO A 370 0.96 12.99 -37.39
C PRO A 370 -0.14 14.04 -37.26
N MET A 371 -0.06 14.80 -36.17
CA MET A 371 -0.99 15.88 -35.90
C MET A 371 -0.48 17.16 -36.58
N LEU A 372 -1.33 17.78 -37.39
CA LEU A 372 -1.10 19.11 -37.95
C LEU A 372 -1.30 20.19 -36.87
N GLU A 373 -0.82 21.41 -37.13
CA GLU A 373 -0.99 22.55 -36.20
C GLU A 373 -2.47 22.92 -35.97
N ASN A 374 -3.34 22.64 -36.93
CA ASN A 374 -4.79 22.81 -36.83
C ASN A 374 -5.49 21.70 -36.01
N GLY A 375 -4.74 20.71 -35.52
CA GLY A 375 -5.24 19.60 -34.72
C GLY A 375 -5.86 18.43 -35.51
N GLU A 376 -5.73 18.42 -36.84
CA GLU A 376 -6.23 17.36 -37.71
C GLU A 376 -5.12 16.33 -38.05
N PRO A 377 -5.49 15.08 -38.41
CA PRO A 377 -4.53 14.07 -38.89
C PRO A 377 -3.99 14.41 -40.29
N ASP A 378 -2.66 14.38 -40.45
CA ASP A 378 -1.99 14.56 -41.74
C ASP A 378 -2.10 13.29 -42.61
N PHE A 379 -3.17 13.18 -43.38
CA PHE A 379 -3.36 12.09 -44.35
C PHE A 379 -2.40 12.16 -45.54
N ALA A 380 -1.96 13.36 -45.93
CA ALA A 380 -1.09 13.57 -47.10
C ALA A 380 0.33 13.07 -46.85
N GLN A 381 0.89 13.34 -45.67
CA GLN A 381 2.20 12.84 -45.27
C GLN A 381 2.20 11.33 -45.04
N TYR A 382 1.06 10.75 -44.66
CA TYR A 382 0.89 9.30 -44.61
C TYR A 382 0.92 8.69 -46.02
N ALA A 383 0.19 9.26 -46.98
CA ALA A 383 0.19 8.81 -48.37
C ALA A 383 1.59 8.87 -49.00
N LYS A 384 2.32 9.99 -48.82
CA LYS A 384 3.71 10.13 -49.30
C LYS A 384 4.65 9.08 -48.70
N ARG A 385 4.52 8.79 -47.40
CA ARG A 385 5.32 7.73 -46.76
C ARG A 385 4.99 6.35 -47.31
N LYS A 386 3.72 6.06 -47.58
CA LYS A 386 3.28 4.78 -48.15
C LYS A 386 3.78 4.57 -49.58
N GLU A 387 3.85 5.65 -50.36
CA GLU A 387 4.39 5.65 -51.72
C GLU A 387 5.92 5.48 -51.75
N GLN A 388 6.64 6.11 -50.81
CA GLN A 388 8.09 5.96 -50.66
C GLN A 388 8.55 4.59 -50.12
N LEU A 389 7.70 3.86 -49.39
CA LEU A 389 8.03 2.62 -48.69
C LEU A 389 7.52 1.33 -49.37
N GLY A 390 7.15 1.39 -50.66
CA GLY A 390 6.66 0.28 -51.50
C GLY A 390 6.52 -1.09 -50.81
N SER A 391 5.28 -1.48 -50.46
CA SER A 391 4.86 -2.78 -49.90
C SER A 391 5.73 -3.42 -48.80
N GLN A 392 6.64 -2.69 -48.15
CA GLN A 392 7.29 -3.12 -46.91
C GLN A 392 6.55 -2.52 -45.72
N SER A 393 6.21 -3.39 -44.77
CA SER A 393 5.47 -3.04 -43.56
C SER A 393 6.13 -1.88 -42.82
N ILE A 394 5.41 -0.77 -42.70
CA ILE A 394 5.84 0.41 -41.94
C ILE A 394 5.92 0.01 -40.46
N GLY A 395 7.14 -0.22 -39.99
CA GLY A 395 7.44 -0.57 -38.61
C GLY A 395 8.93 -0.47 -38.33
N SER A 396 9.30 0.54 -37.53
CA SER A 396 10.58 0.80 -36.88
C SER A 396 11.82 1.07 -37.74
N VAL A 397 12.30 2.31 -37.62
CA VAL A 397 13.73 2.63 -37.61
C VAL A 397 14.41 1.73 -36.57
N ASP A 398 15.45 1.03 -37.01
CA ASP A 398 16.28 0.15 -36.20
C ASP A 398 17.03 0.96 -35.14
N THR A 399 16.66 0.80 -33.87
CA THR A 399 17.49 1.19 -32.72
C THR A 399 18.18 -0.05 -32.18
N SER A 400 19.08 -0.60 -32.99
CA SER A 400 20.04 -1.62 -32.60
C SER A 400 21.22 -0.98 -31.86
N LYS A 401 21.06 -0.70 -30.56
CA LYS A 401 22.18 -0.72 -29.60
C LYS A 401 21.78 -1.45 -28.32
N THR A 402 21.83 -2.77 -28.44
CA THR A 402 22.27 -3.75 -27.42
C THR A 402 21.65 -3.63 -26.03
N ASN A 403 20.47 -4.22 -25.91
CA ASN A 403 20.10 -5.01 -24.74
C ASN A 403 21.18 -6.08 -24.51
N VAL A 404 21.70 -6.12 -23.28
CA VAL A 404 22.52 -7.23 -22.79
C VAL A 404 21.65 -8.49 -22.81
N ALA A 405 21.81 -9.29 -23.85
CA ALA A 405 21.31 -10.65 -23.89
C ALA A 405 21.98 -11.42 -22.74
N THR A 406 21.19 -11.89 -21.79
CA THR A 406 21.65 -12.87 -20.81
C THR A 406 21.86 -14.18 -21.56
N VAL A 407 23.10 -14.43 -21.98
CA VAL A 407 23.52 -15.72 -22.51
C VAL A 407 23.48 -16.71 -21.34
N SER A 408 22.51 -17.61 -21.33
CA SER A 408 22.56 -18.79 -20.47
C SER A 408 23.48 -19.81 -21.14
N SER A 409 24.77 -19.77 -20.85
CA SER A 409 25.64 -20.91 -21.10
C SER A 409 25.36 -21.97 -20.04
N LYS A 410 24.73 -23.07 -20.44
CA LYS A 410 24.73 -24.31 -19.63
C LYS A 410 26.16 -24.82 -19.59
N SER A 411 26.90 -24.60 -18.50
CA SER A 411 28.02 -25.48 -18.16
C SER A 411 27.52 -26.48 -17.12
N LYS A 412 27.50 -27.75 -17.53
CA LYS A 412 27.49 -28.90 -16.61
C LYS A 412 28.76 -28.79 -15.76
N ASP A 413 28.70 -29.14 -14.47
CA ASP A 413 29.81 -29.73 -13.67
C ASP A 413 29.74 -29.39 -12.17
N HIS A 414 28.84 -28.51 -11.71
CA HIS A 414 28.67 -28.27 -10.27
C HIS A 414 27.41 -28.97 -9.72
N THR A 415 27.61 -29.98 -8.88
CA THR A 415 26.58 -30.67 -8.08
C THR A 415 26.63 -30.22 -6.63
N CYS A 416 25.46 -30.12 -5.99
CA CYS A 416 25.37 -29.84 -4.56
C CYS A 416 25.94 -31.02 -3.74
N PRO A 417 26.86 -30.81 -2.79
CA PRO A 417 27.48 -31.90 -2.02
C PRO A 417 26.52 -32.62 -1.07
N GLU A 418 25.38 -32.02 -0.70
CA GLU A 418 24.40 -32.65 0.21
C GLU A 418 23.34 -33.48 -0.51
N CYS A 419 22.83 -33.02 -1.67
CA CYS A 419 21.74 -33.69 -2.38
C CYS A 419 22.12 -34.21 -3.78
N ASN A 420 23.37 -34.00 -4.21
CA ASN A 420 23.94 -34.41 -5.49
C ASN A 420 23.23 -33.87 -6.75
N LYS A 421 22.40 -32.83 -6.62
CA LYS A 421 21.62 -32.25 -7.72
C LYS A 421 22.38 -31.11 -8.41
N THR A 422 22.14 -30.93 -9.71
CA THR A 422 22.86 -29.96 -10.55
C THR A 422 22.51 -28.52 -10.17
N LEU A 423 23.53 -27.68 -9.95
CA LEU A 423 23.39 -26.26 -9.63
C LEU A 423 23.35 -25.42 -10.91
N SER A 424 22.50 -24.40 -10.91
CA SER A 424 22.43 -23.43 -12.00
C SER A 424 23.19 -22.16 -11.63
N GLN A 425 24.12 -21.74 -12.50
CA GLN A 425 24.86 -20.50 -12.31
C GLN A 425 23.96 -19.30 -12.60
N LYS A 426 23.87 -18.38 -11.64
CA LYS A 426 23.28 -17.06 -11.81
C LYS A 426 24.37 -16.02 -11.68
N THR A 427 24.43 -15.13 -12.66
CA THR A 427 25.31 -13.97 -12.62
C THR A 427 24.48 -12.71 -12.75
N GLY A 428 24.93 -11.65 -12.10
CA GLY A 428 24.30 -10.34 -12.19
C GLY A 428 25.28 -9.23 -11.86
N LYS A 429 24.80 -7.99 -11.91
CA LYS A 429 25.56 -6.81 -11.47
C LYS A 429 24.81 -6.12 -10.35
N ARG A 430 25.53 -5.74 -9.28
CA ARG A 430 24.97 -4.90 -8.23
C ARG A 430 24.62 -3.54 -8.81
N SER A 431 23.40 -3.06 -8.56
CA SER A 431 22.91 -1.78 -9.08
C SER A 431 23.63 -0.56 -8.49
N THR A 432 24.35 -0.73 -7.38
CA THR A 432 24.99 0.36 -6.62
C THR A 432 26.44 0.63 -7.04
N ASP A 433 27.21 -0.40 -7.36
CA ASP A 433 28.66 -0.30 -7.66
C ASP A 433 29.06 -0.99 -8.97
N GLY A 434 28.10 -1.59 -9.70
CA GLY A 434 28.34 -2.28 -10.96
C GLY A 434 29.15 -3.57 -10.85
N LYS A 435 29.53 -3.99 -9.63
CA LYS A 435 30.32 -5.21 -9.40
C LYS A 435 29.51 -6.43 -9.82
N LYS A 436 30.15 -7.32 -10.58
CA LYS A 436 29.57 -8.59 -10.97
C LYS A 436 29.49 -9.50 -9.75
N TRP A 437 28.34 -10.12 -9.54
CA TRP A 437 28.17 -11.20 -8.58
C TRP A 437 27.84 -12.48 -9.33
N GLU A 438 28.23 -13.59 -8.73
CA GLU A 438 27.86 -14.93 -9.15
C GLU A 438 27.28 -15.71 -7.97
N MET A 439 26.27 -16.52 -8.24
CA MET A 439 25.58 -17.33 -7.25
C MET A 439 25.17 -18.64 -7.91
N TRP A 440 25.45 -19.76 -7.24
CA TRP A 440 25.05 -21.09 -7.68
C TRP A 440 23.79 -21.48 -6.92
N ILE A 441 22.67 -21.56 -7.63
CA ILE A 441 21.38 -21.89 -7.02
C ILE A 441 20.82 -23.19 -7.58
N TYR A 442 20.25 -23.97 -6.68
CA TYR A 442 19.42 -25.10 -7.06
C TYR A 442 18.06 -24.60 -7.58
N GLU A 443 17.46 -25.32 -8.54
CA GLU A 443 16.31 -24.86 -9.37
C GLU A 443 14.98 -24.62 -8.60
N VAL A 444 14.98 -24.72 -7.27
CA VAL A 444 13.81 -24.54 -6.39
C VAL A 444 13.19 -23.15 -6.53
N ILE A 445 13.99 -22.11 -6.80
CA ILE A 445 13.49 -20.72 -6.86
C ILE A 445 12.50 -20.52 -8.03
N LYS A 446 12.79 -21.06 -9.22
CA LYS A 446 11.87 -20.97 -10.37
C LYS A 446 10.61 -21.82 -10.18
N ALA A 447 10.75 -22.96 -9.51
CA ALA A 447 9.60 -23.78 -9.14
C ALA A 447 8.69 -23.05 -8.15
N SER A 448 9.25 -22.32 -7.17
CA SER A 448 8.48 -21.57 -6.18
C SER A 448 7.71 -20.39 -6.79
N GLU A 449 8.33 -19.61 -7.70
CA GLU A 449 7.66 -18.48 -8.36
C GLU A 449 6.55 -18.94 -9.31
N LYS A 450 6.80 -20.00 -10.10
CA LYS A 450 5.78 -20.61 -10.97
C LYS A 450 4.61 -21.18 -10.15
N ARG A 451 4.91 -21.88 -9.04
CA ARG A 451 3.89 -22.42 -8.13
C ARG A 451 3.05 -21.34 -7.47
N VAL A 452 3.66 -20.25 -7.00
CA VAL A 452 2.94 -19.12 -6.41
C VAL A 452 2.03 -18.46 -7.46
N ASN A 453 2.52 -18.27 -8.70
CA ASN A 453 1.71 -17.70 -9.78
C ASN A 453 0.55 -18.61 -10.20
N GLU A 454 0.77 -19.92 -10.34
CA GLU A 454 -0.29 -20.90 -10.64
C GLU A 454 -1.34 -20.96 -9.52
N MET A 455 -0.90 -20.89 -8.26
CA MET A 455 -1.78 -20.87 -7.11
C MET A 455 -2.62 -19.59 -7.06
N ILE A 456 -2.00 -18.42 -7.29
CA ILE A 456 -2.71 -17.14 -7.42
C ILE A 456 -3.73 -17.22 -8.55
N GLU A 457 -3.39 -17.85 -9.68
CA GLU A 457 -4.29 -18.01 -10.83
C GLU A 457 -5.47 -18.92 -10.52
N ARG A 458 -5.27 -20.05 -9.83
CA ARG A 458 -6.35 -20.96 -9.40
C ARG A 458 -7.32 -20.28 -8.43
N ILE A 459 -6.80 -19.53 -7.47
CA ILE A 459 -7.63 -18.77 -6.53
C ILE A 459 -8.37 -17.65 -7.25
N ALA A 460 -7.69 -16.90 -8.12
CA ALA A 460 -8.29 -15.80 -8.87
C ALA A 460 -9.38 -16.25 -9.86
N THR A 461 -9.29 -17.48 -10.37
CA THR A 461 -10.28 -18.10 -11.26
C THR A 461 -11.36 -18.88 -10.53
N GLY A 462 -11.31 -18.96 -9.20
CA GLY A 462 -12.28 -19.71 -8.37
C GLY A 462 -12.16 -21.23 -8.49
N GLN A 463 -11.05 -21.74 -9.03
CA GLN A 463 -10.77 -23.17 -9.17
C GLN A 463 -10.35 -23.82 -7.84
N SER A 464 -9.85 -23.03 -6.90
CA SER A 464 -9.56 -23.45 -5.53
C SER A 464 -9.82 -22.31 -4.55
N THR A 465 -10.16 -22.68 -3.32
CA THR A 465 -10.25 -21.73 -2.20
C THR A 465 -8.88 -21.49 -1.59
N PHE A 466 -8.74 -20.40 -0.84
CA PHE A 466 -7.54 -20.15 -0.05
C PHE A 466 -7.26 -21.30 0.93
N GLU A 467 -8.29 -21.90 1.53
CA GLU A 467 -8.18 -23.02 2.48
C GLU A 467 -7.62 -24.28 1.81
N GLU A 468 -8.09 -24.60 0.60
CA GLU A 468 -7.63 -25.79 -0.14
C GLU A 468 -6.17 -25.69 -0.60
N GLU A 469 -5.74 -24.51 -1.08
CA GLU A 469 -4.33 -24.29 -1.43
C GLU A 469 -3.45 -24.27 -0.19
N ASP A 470 -3.99 -23.81 0.93
CA ASP A 470 -3.28 -23.80 2.19
C ASP A 470 -3.02 -25.20 2.73
N ASP A 471 -4.05 -26.04 2.81
CA ASP A 471 -3.93 -27.44 3.21
C ASP A 471 -2.97 -28.19 2.27
N ARG A 472 -3.02 -27.88 0.97
CA ARG A 472 -2.10 -28.44 -0.03
C ARG A 472 -0.65 -28.05 0.23
N LEU A 473 -0.38 -26.77 0.50
CA LEU A 473 0.96 -26.28 0.84
C LEU A 473 1.47 -26.89 2.14
N MET A 474 0.60 -27.03 3.16
CA MET A 474 0.94 -27.67 4.42
C MET A 474 1.30 -29.15 4.22
N ALA A 475 0.47 -29.90 3.50
CA ALA A 475 0.73 -31.31 3.21
C ALA A 475 1.97 -31.52 2.32
N GLU A 476 2.30 -30.57 1.45
CA GLU A 476 3.54 -30.61 0.65
C GLU A 476 4.77 -30.24 1.49
N TRP A 477 4.67 -29.24 2.37
CA TRP A 477 5.73 -28.89 3.31
C TRP A 477 6.02 -30.02 4.29
N GLU A 478 4.99 -30.67 4.84
CA GLU A 478 5.15 -31.84 5.73
C GLU A 478 5.82 -33.01 5.01
N ARG A 479 5.48 -33.28 3.75
CA ARG A 479 6.14 -34.31 2.93
C ARG A 479 7.60 -33.98 2.64
N ASN A 480 7.92 -32.73 2.32
CA ASN A 480 9.29 -32.33 1.97
C ASN A 480 10.21 -32.22 3.20
N ASN A 481 9.66 -32.01 4.40
CA ASN A 481 10.44 -31.97 5.65
C ASN A 481 10.37 -33.28 6.45
N GLN A 482 9.77 -34.33 5.89
CA GLN A 482 9.86 -35.69 6.44
C GLN A 482 11.20 -36.37 6.09
N GLU A 483 11.96 -35.87 5.11
CA GLU A 483 13.29 -36.40 4.75
C GLU A 483 14.42 -35.81 5.63
N ASP A 484 14.17 -34.73 6.39
CA ASP A 484 15.15 -34.03 7.26
C ASP A 484 14.94 -34.29 8.78
N LYS A 485 14.14 -35.30 9.14
CA LYS A 485 14.03 -35.85 10.51
C LYS A 485 14.54 -37.28 10.53
#